data_AF-L8PID6-F1
#
_entry.id   AF-L8PID6-F1
#
_cell.length_a   1.000
_cell.length_b   1.000
_cell.length_c   1.000
_cell.angle_alpha   90.00
_cell.angle_beta   90.00
_cell.angle_gamma   90.00
#
_symmetry.space_group_name_H-M   'P 1'
#
loop_
_entity.id
_entity.type
_entity.pdbx_description
1 polymer ?
#
loop_
_entity_poly.entity_id
_entity_poly.type
_entity_poly.pdbx_seq_one_letter_code
_entity_poly.pdbx_strand_id
1 'polypeptide(L)'
;MLLNLEQQTEGRGVGAVRLGVPVHSRRCVLRQQIGAFIEHRLGDWELTPAAIAEAHHISVRYLYQVFDTHQMTVAAWIRHCRLEHCHRDLADPRLRTRSIRAIASRWGFSDAAHFSRAFRAAYGMSPGDHRQLALGHG
;
A
#
# COMPACT_ATOMS: atom_id res chain seq x y z
N MET A 1 53.52 13.11 -28.76
CA MET A 1 52.39 13.77 -29.45
C MET A 1 51.13 13.04 -28.95
N LEU A 2 50.62 13.36 -27.76
CA LEU A 2 49.58 14.39 -27.52
C LEU A 2 48.44 14.25 -28.55
N LEU A 3 47.19 13.96 -28.19
CA LEU A 3 46.39 14.60 -27.14
C LEU A 3 45.34 13.69 -26.47
N ASN A 4 45.10 14.03 -25.21
CA ASN A 4 43.90 13.73 -24.41
C ASN A 4 42.61 14.31 -25.01
N LEU A 5 41.49 13.81 -24.45
CA LEU A 5 40.23 14.51 -24.19
C LEU A 5 39.23 14.62 -25.35
N GLU A 6 38.16 13.82 -25.30
CA GLU A 6 36.79 14.32 -25.22
C GLU A 6 35.88 13.32 -24.45
N GLN A 7 35.46 13.76 -23.26
CA GLN A 7 34.08 13.76 -22.73
C GLN A 7 33.30 12.41 -22.65
N GLN A 8 33.05 11.85 -21.46
CA GLN A 8 31.92 12.13 -20.54
C GLN A 8 30.51 11.66 -21.00
N THR A 9 30.00 10.67 -20.23
CA THR A 9 28.61 10.43 -19.78
C THR A 9 27.53 9.92 -20.75
N GLU A 10 26.60 9.15 -20.14
CA GLU A 10 25.30 8.66 -20.64
C GLU A 10 25.37 7.33 -21.43
N GLY A 11 24.61 6.28 -21.15
CA GLY A 11 23.45 6.05 -20.28
C GLY A 11 22.73 4.79 -20.79
N ARG A 12 21.88 4.19 -19.96
CA ARG A 12 20.86 3.16 -20.32
C ARG A 12 21.40 1.85 -20.93
N GLY A 13 21.31 0.69 -20.27
CA GLY A 13 20.14 0.17 -19.58
C GLY A 13 19.22 -0.53 -20.57
N VAL A 14 19.34 -1.86 -20.69
CA VAL A 14 18.26 -2.84 -20.90
C VAL A 14 18.91 -4.23 -21.00
N GLY A 15 18.34 -5.22 -20.30
CA GLY A 15 18.64 -6.62 -20.65
C GLY A 15 18.88 -7.62 -19.52
N ALA A 16 18.26 -7.47 -18.34
CA ALA A 16 18.13 -8.60 -17.43
C ALA A 16 16.95 -8.43 -16.46
N VAL A 17 15.72 -8.41 -16.98
CA VAL A 17 14.56 -8.80 -16.15
C VAL A 17 14.59 -10.33 -16.04
N ARG A 18 15.43 -10.82 -15.14
CA ARG A 18 15.16 -12.05 -14.41
C ARG A 18 14.96 -11.62 -12.98
N LEU A 19 13.70 -11.61 -12.54
CA LEU A 19 13.34 -11.52 -11.13
C LEU A 19 14.10 -12.63 -10.41
N GLY A 20 15.26 -12.30 -9.85
CA GLY A 20 15.89 -13.09 -8.82
C GLY A 20 14.97 -13.02 -7.62
N VAL A 21 13.93 -13.86 -7.61
CA VAL A 21 13.11 -14.08 -6.42
C VAL A 21 14.09 -14.61 -5.38
N PRO A 22 14.40 -13.87 -4.31
CA PRO A 22 15.27 -14.36 -3.26
C PRO A 22 14.70 -15.71 -2.80
N VAL A 23 15.56 -16.72 -2.63
CA VAL A 23 15.18 -18.00 -2.02
C VAL A 23 14.28 -17.69 -0.83
N HIS A 24 13.06 -18.23 -0.86
CA HIS A 24 11.95 -17.67 -0.12
C HIS A 24 12.16 -18.06 1.34
N SER A 25 12.82 -17.20 2.10
CA SER A 25 12.85 -17.35 3.56
C SER A 25 11.41 -17.56 4.00
N ARG A 26 11.13 -18.58 4.82
CA ARG A 26 9.76 -18.90 5.32
C ARG A 26 8.98 -17.65 5.75
N ARG A 27 9.69 -16.64 6.26
CA ARG A 27 9.16 -15.31 6.63
C ARG A 27 8.61 -14.48 5.46
N CYS A 28 9.24 -14.50 4.28
CA CYS A 28 8.74 -13.79 3.09
C CYS A 28 7.43 -14.38 2.58
N VAL A 29 7.33 -15.73 2.53
CA VAL A 29 6.09 -16.42 2.13
C VAL A 29 4.97 -16.14 3.14
N LEU A 30 5.27 -16.27 4.44
CA LEU A 30 4.31 -15.95 5.49
C LEU A 30 3.84 -14.50 5.42
N ARG A 31 4.74 -13.55 5.16
CA ARG A 31 4.39 -12.13 4.98
C ARG A 31 3.47 -11.91 3.79
N GLN A 32 3.74 -12.56 2.65
CA GLN A 32 2.89 -12.44 1.47
C GLN A 32 1.51 -13.03 1.72
N GLN A 33 1.42 -14.18 2.40
CA GLN A 33 0.16 -14.78 2.81
C GLN A 33 -0.63 -13.88 3.77
N ILE A 34 0.03 -13.31 4.77
CA ILE A 34 -0.59 -12.36 5.70
C ILE A 34 -1.05 -11.10 4.95
N GLY A 35 -0.25 -10.58 4.02
CA GLY A 35 -0.64 -9.46 3.16
C GLY A 35 -1.91 -9.74 2.36
N ALA A 36 -1.94 -10.88 1.66
CA ALA A 36 -3.11 -11.30 0.88
C ALA A 36 -4.36 -11.54 1.77
N PHE A 37 -4.19 -12.09 2.97
CA PHE A 37 -5.28 -12.27 3.93
C PHE A 37 -5.84 -10.92 4.40
N ILE A 38 -4.95 -9.98 4.74
CA ILE A 38 -5.33 -8.60 5.07
C ILE A 38 -6.10 -8.00 3.91
N GLU A 39 -5.59 -8.11 2.68
CA GLU A 39 -6.24 -7.56 1.48
C GLU A 39 -7.65 -8.11 1.25
N HIS A 40 -7.86 -9.41 1.48
CA HIS A 40 -9.17 -10.05 1.38
C HIS A 40 -10.16 -9.60 2.45
N ARG A 41 -9.66 -9.23 3.64
CA ARG A 41 -10.48 -8.84 4.81
C ARG A 41 -10.45 -7.33 5.09
N LEU A 42 -9.89 -6.53 4.18
CA LEU A 42 -9.66 -5.08 4.39
C LEU A 42 -10.93 -4.28 4.69
N GLY A 43 -12.07 -4.70 4.13
CA GLY A 43 -13.38 -4.10 4.38
C GLY A 43 -14.01 -4.49 5.71
N ASP A 44 -13.40 -5.44 6.43
CA ASP A 44 -13.84 -5.86 7.75
C ASP A 44 -13.26 -4.92 8.83
N TRP A 45 -14.14 -4.42 9.68
CA TRP A 45 -13.80 -3.54 10.78
C TRP A 45 -13.18 -4.32 11.95
N GLU A 46 -13.43 -5.63 12.03
CA GLU A 46 -12.84 -6.54 13.02
C GLU A 46 -11.43 -7.03 12.62
N LEU A 47 -10.91 -6.61 11.47
CA LEU A 47 -9.56 -6.95 11.04
C LEU A 47 -8.51 -6.30 11.97
N THR A 48 -8.15 -7.03 13.01
CA THR A 48 -7.14 -6.66 14.00
C THR A 48 -5.89 -7.52 13.85
N PRO A 49 -4.72 -7.06 14.35
CA PRO A 49 -3.51 -7.89 14.40
C PRO A 49 -3.72 -9.23 15.13
N ALA A 50 -4.64 -9.28 16.10
CA ALA A 50 -5.01 -10.50 16.81
C ALA A 50 -5.76 -11.47 15.90
N ALA A 51 -6.77 -11.01 15.16
CA ALA A 51 -7.52 -11.83 14.21
C ALA A 51 -6.63 -12.39 13.09
N ILE A 52 -5.65 -11.61 12.63
CA ILE A 52 -4.66 -12.05 11.63
C ILE A 52 -3.75 -13.13 12.23
N ALA A 53 -3.27 -12.92 13.45
CA ALA A 53 -2.41 -13.87 14.13
C ALA A 53 -3.13 -15.21 14.36
N GLU A 54 -4.40 -15.16 14.75
CA GLU A 54 -5.27 -16.33 14.91
C GLU A 54 -5.49 -17.07 13.58
N ALA A 55 -5.84 -16.35 12.51
CA ALA A 55 -6.08 -16.93 11.19
C ALA A 55 -4.84 -17.63 10.59
N HIS A 56 -3.63 -17.18 10.95
CA HIS A 56 -2.37 -17.78 10.51
C HIS A 56 -1.75 -18.71 11.55
N HIS A 57 -2.42 -18.99 12.67
CA HIS A 57 -1.93 -19.82 13.78
C HIS A 57 -0.55 -19.39 14.31
N ILE A 58 -0.30 -18.09 14.37
CA ILE A 58 0.94 -17.51 14.90
C ILE A 58 0.66 -16.64 16.11
N SER A 59 1.64 -16.46 16.98
CA SER A 59 1.53 -15.50 18.07
C SER A 59 1.58 -14.06 17.53
N VAL A 60 0.81 -13.15 18.13
CA VAL A 60 0.86 -11.70 17.82
C VAL A 60 2.29 -11.15 17.93
N ARG A 61 3.07 -11.64 18.90
CA ARG A 61 4.51 -11.31 19.03
C ARG A 61 5.31 -11.70 17.79
N TYR A 62 5.07 -12.89 17.23
CA TYR A 62 5.76 -13.35 16.03
C TYR A 62 5.29 -12.60 14.78
N LEU A 63 4.00 -12.29 14.69
CA LEU A 63 3.45 -11.38 13.68
C LEU A 63 4.14 -10.02 13.71
N TYR A 64 4.33 -9.42 14.90
CA TYR A 64 5.13 -8.19 15.01
C TYR A 64 6.57 -8.40 14.55
N GLN A 65 7.27 -9.47 14.97
CA GLN A 65 8.65 -9.72 14.53
C GLN A 65 8.81 -9.91 13.01
N VAL A 66 7.80 -10.49 12.35
CA VAL A 66 7.79 -10.64 10.88
C VAL A 66 7.61 -9.30 10.16
N PHE A 67 6.93 -8.34 10.79
CA PHE A 67 6.69 -6.99 10.26
C PHE A 67 7.68 -5.93 10.78
N ASP A 68 8.39 -6.20 11.88
CA ASP A 68 9.34 -5.32 12.57
C ASP A 68 10.54 -4.96 11.70
N THR A 69 10.85 -5.80 10.70
CA THR A 69 11.94 -5.56 9.74
C THR A 69 11.75 -4.30 8.88
N HIS A 70 10.57 -3.67 8.91
CA HIS A 70 10.24 -2.47 8.12
C HIS A 70 9.75 -1.28 8.97
N GLN A 71 9.94 -1.30 10.30
CA GLN A 71 9.52 -0.20 11.21
C GLN A 71 8.02 0.18 11.08
N MET A 72 7.22 -0.71 10.49
CA MET A 72 5.81 -0.49 10.22
C MET A 72 5.01 -1.53 10.99
N THR A 73 4.16 -1.06 11.92
CA THR A 73 3.28 -1.94 12.67
C THR A 73 2.22 -2.54 11.76
N VAL A 74 1.69 -3.71 12.11
CA VAL A 74 0.59 -4.34 11.34
C VAL A 74 -0.65 -3.44 11.27
N ALA A 75 -0.93 -2.65 12.32
CA ALA A 75 -1.98 -1.65 12.28
C ALA A 75 -1.71 -0.54 11.26
N ALA A 76 -0.47 -0.07 11.16
CA ALA A 76 -0.06 0.91 10.14
C ALA A 76 -0.11 0.29 8.73
N TRP A 77 0.25 -0.99 8.58
CA TRP A 77 0.12 -1.74 7.33
C TRP A 77 -1.34 -1.85 6.87
N ILE A 78 -2.25 -2.27 7.76
CA ILE A 78 -3.70 -2.34 7.46
C ILE A 78 -4.20 -0.96 7.03
N ARG A 79 -3.82 0.11 7.76
CA ARG A 79 -4.18 1.47 7.41
C ARG A 79 -3.66 1.86 6.02
N HIS A 80 -2.41 1.55 5.71
CA HIS A 80 -1.81 1.80 4.40
C HIS A 80 -2.58 1.07 3.29
N CYS A 81 -2.88 -0.22 3.46
CA CYS A 81 -3.67 -0.97 2.50
C CYS A 81 -5.09 -0.40 2.32
N ARG A 82 -5.76 0.03 3.40
CA ARG A 82 -7.07 0.72 3.31
C ARG A 82 -6.97 2.01 2.49
N LEU A 83 -5.91 2.80 2.73
CA LEU A 83 -5.65 4.04 1.99
C LEU A 83 -5.39 3.77 0.51
N GLU A 84 -4.63 2.73 0.17
CA GLU A 84 -4.35 2.32 -1.22
C GLU A 84 -5.61 1.91 -1.97
N HIS A 85 -6.48 1.14 -1.32
CA HIS A 85 -7.77 0.77 -1.90
C HIS A 85 -8.69 1.99 -2.09
N CYS A 86 -8.73 2.92 -1.13
CA CYS A 86 -9.42 4.19 -1.30
C CYS A 86 -8.83 5.00 -2.47
N HIS A 87 -7.51 5.08 -2.58
CA HIS A 87 -6.81 5.79 -3.65
C HIS A 87 -7.20 5.26 -5.04
N ARG A 88 -7.28 3.93 -5.18
CA ARG A 88 -7.76 3.27 -6.40
C ARG A 88 -9.24 3.52 -6.67
N ASP A 89 -10.10 3.34 -5.67
CA ASP A 89 -11.56 3.56 -5.80
C ASP A 89 -11.89 5.03 -6.12
N LEU A 90 -11.09 5.98 -5.62
CA LEU A 90 -11.24 7.41 -5.92
C LEU A 90 -10.85 7.78 -7.35
N ALA A 91 -9.94 7.01 -7.95
CA ALA A 91 -9.51 7.16 -9.34
C ALA A 91 -10.42 6.40 -10.33
N ASP A 92 -11.36 5.58 -9.85
CA ASP A 92 -12.27 4.82 -10.72
C ASP A 92 -13.45 5.70 -11.21
N PRO A 93 -13.59 5.92 -12.53
CA PRO A 93 -14.71 6.68 -13.10
C PRO A 93 -16.09 6.10 -12.75
N ARG A 94 -16.18 4.78 -12.54
CA ARG A 94 -17.44 4.10 -12.16
C ARG A 94 -17.90 4.49 -10.77
N LEU A 95 -16.98 4.92 -9.91
CA LEU A 95 -17.24 5.36 -8.55
C LEU A 95 -17.30 6.88 -8.42
N ARG A 96 -17.26 7.63 -9.53
CA ARG A 96 -17.35 9.10 -9.54
C ARG A 96 -18.57 9.63 -8.78
N THR A 97 -19.71 8.94 -8.88
CA THR A 97 -20.97 9.31 -8.22
C THR A 97 -21.00 8.95 -6.73
N ARG A 98 -20.04 8.14 -6.24
CA ARG A 98 -19.96 7.76 -4.82
C ARG A 98 -19.26 8.85 -4.02
N SER A 99 -19.83 9.21 -2.87
CA SER A 99 -19.21 10.15 -1.97
C SER A 99 -17.89 9.59 -1.41
N ILE A 100 -16.93 10.47 -1.15
CA ILE A 100 -15.64 10.11 -0.53
C ILE A 100 -15.89 9.38 0.80
N ARG A 101 -16.90 9.83 1.57
CA ARG A 101 -17.32 9.17 2.81
C ARG A 101 -17.78 7.73 2.58
N ALA A 102 -18.59 7.47 1.55
CA ALA A 102 -19.05 6.10 1.25
C ALA A 102 -17.88 5.16 0.88
N ILE A 103 -16.90 5.66 0.11
CA ILE A 103 -15.69 4.90 -0.21
C ILE A 103 -14.88 4.64 1.06
N ALA A 104 -14.66 5.66 1.88
CA ALA A 104 -13.92 5.53 3.14
C ALA A 104 -14.59 4.51 4.08
N SER A 105 -15.91 4.57 4.23
CA SER A 105 -16.67 3.63 5.07
C SER A 105 -16.63 2.20 4.55
N ARG A 106 -16.63 1.99 3.23
CA ARG A 106 -16.48 0.65 2.62
C ARG A 106 -15.15 -0.02 3.01
N TRP A 107 -14.09 0.77 3.18
CA TRP A 107 -12.76 0.28 3.54
C TRP A 107 -12.49 0.38 5.05
N GLY A 108 -13.52 0.58 5.89
CA GLY A 108 -13.40 0.53 7.34
C GLY A 108 -12.95 1.84 8.01
N PHE A 109 -13.09 3.00 7.34
CA PHE A 109 -12.98 4.30 7.99
C PHE A 109 -14.36 4.79 8.47
N SER A 110 -14.52 4.88 9.78
CA SER A 110 -15.75 5.39 10.42
C SER A 110 -15.91 6.91 10.26
N ASP A 111 -14.79 7.64 10.18
CA ASP A 111 -14.78 9.10 10.13
C ASP A 111 -14.05 9.65 8.90
N ALA A 112 -14.73 10.51 8.14
CA ALA A 112 -14.22 11.11 6.91
C ALA A 112 -13.12 12.15 7.15
N ALA A 113 -13.11 12.85 8.29
CA ALA A 113 -12.09 13.83 8.64
C ALA A 113 -10.80 13.14 9.10
N HIS A 114 -10.90 12.03 9.84
CA HIS A 114 -9.77 11.16 10.13
C HIS A 114 -9.20 10.57 8.84
N PHE A 115 -10.06 10.02 7.97
CA PHE A 115 -9.64 9.51 6.68
C PHE A 115 -8.91 10.58 5.84
N SER A 116 -9.48 11.77 5.70
CA SER A 116 -8.88 12.84 4.87
C SER A 116 -7.51 13.28 5.38
N ARG A 117 -7.31 13.34 6.70
CA ARG A 117 -6.00 13.62 7.30
C ARG A 117 -5.00 12.49 7.04
N ALA A 118 -5.42 11.24 7.22
CA ALA A 118 -4.56 10.08 6.97
C ALA A 118 -4.19 9.95 5.49
N PHE A 119 -5.13 10.18 4.59
CA PHE A 119 -4.92 10.16 3.15
C PHE A 119 -3.96 11.26 2.72
N ARG A 120 -4.15 12.49 3.21
CA ARG A 120 -3.24 13.59 2.92
C ARG A 120 -1.84 13.37 3.49
N ALA A 121 -1.73 12.78 4.68
CA ALA A 121 -0.42 12.42 5.25
C ALA A 121 0.31 11.36 4.43
N ALA A 122 -0.41 10.44 3.78
CA ALA A 122 0.18 9.38 2.96
C ALA A 122 0.49 9.83 1.51
N TYR A 123 -0.41 10.58 0.87
CA TYR A 123 -0.33 10.91 -0.57
C TYR A 123 -0.09 12.39 -0.86
N GLY A 124 0.00 13.24 0.17
CA GLY A 124 0.28 14.68 0.03
C GLY A 124 -0.90 15.54 -0.43
N MET A 125 -2.03 14.95 -0.85
CA MET A 125 -3.21 15.67 -1.36
C MET A 125 -4.51 15.17 -0.71
N SER A 126 -5.60 15.93 -0.85
CA SER A 126 -6.89 15.48 -0.31
C SER A 126 -7.53 14.41 -1.21
N PRO A 127 -8.40 13.54 -0.66
CA PRO A 127 -9.13 12.55 -1.45
C PRO A 127 -9.99 13.17 -2.57
N GLY A 128 -10.48 14.40 -2.37
CA GLY A 128 -11.26 15.15 -3.34
C GLY A 128 -10.39 15.67 -4.48
N ASP A 129 -9.23 16.26 -4.15
CA ASP A 129 -8.26 16.71 -5.15
C ASP A 129 -7.73 15.54 -5.97
N HIS A 130 -7.43 14.40 -5.32
CA HIS A 130 -7.00 13.18 -6.00
C HIS A 130 -8.05 12.68 -7.00
N ARG A 131 -9.32 12.65 -6.61
CA ARG A 131 -10.42 12.29 -7.51
C ARG A 131 -10.54 13.27 -8.67
N GLN A 132 -10.47 14.57 -8.39
CA GLN A 132 -10.55 15.60 -9.42
C GLN A 132 -9.37 15.51 -10.39
N LEU A 133 -8.18 15.21 -9.90
CA LEU A 133 -6.99 15.00 -10.74
C LEU A 133 -7.12 13.72 -11.59
N ALA A 134 -7.55 12.62 -10.98
CA ALA A 134 -7.67 11.32 -11.65
C ALA A 134 -8.81 11.27 -12.68
N LEU A 135 -9.90 11.99 -12.44
CA LEU A 135 -11.09 12.02 -13.32
C LEU A 135 -11.19 13.29 -14.16
N GLY A 136 -10.37 14.29 -13.87
CA GLY A 136 -10.35 15.59 -14.54
C GLY A 136 -9.34 15.63 -15.66
N HIS A 137 -9.47 14.73 -16.62
CA HIS A 137 -9.02 14.88 -18.00
C HIS A 137 -10.23 14.50 -18.87
N GLY A 138 -11.07 15.51 -19.16
CA GLY A 138 -12.22 15.41 -20.05
C GLY A 138 -12.34 16.71 -20.82
#